data_AF-A0A6U6NGP5-F1
#
_entry.id   AF-A0A6U6NGP5-F1
#
_cell.length_a   1.000
_cell.length_b   1.000
_cell.length_c   1.000
_cell.angle_alpha   90.00
_cell.angle_beta   90.00
_cell.angle_gamma   90.00
#
_symmetry.space_group_name_H-M   'P 1'
#
loop_
_entity.id
_entity.type
_entity.pdbx_description
1 polymer ?
#
loop_
_entity_poly.entity_id
_entity_poly.type
_entity_poly.pdbx_seq_one_letter_code
_entity_poly.pdbx_strand_id
1 'polypeptide(L)'
;MPKGQKAKKAGKAKSVKKTQLKVKKRAQQTCQDSKMDSAEDEVKEQKETAHELFRRHAAERKKVQAEVVELKRQRMKLPKKGQKEAKKALTHKIAALEEAQRERHAAERAAAGVAKVDPSGAPAADASSGDESI
;
A
#
# COMPACT_ATOMS: atom_id res chain seq x y z
N MET A 1 -24.93 63.84 -23.73
CA MET A 1 -25.05 62.52 -24.39
C MET A 1 -25.13 61.41 -23.34
N PRO A 2 -25.92 60.34 -23.57
CA PRO A 2 -26.54 59.51 -22.54
C PRO A 2 -25.64 58.44 -21.88
N LYS A 3 -26.21 57.91 -20.79
CA LYS A 3 -25.63 57.17 -19.66
C LYS A 3 -25.13 55.77 -20.02
N GLY A 4 -24.05 55.36 -19.33
CA GLY A 4 -23.34 54.09 -19.52
C GLY A 4 -24.17 52.83 -19.28
N GLN A 5 -23.99 51.87 -20.17
CA GLN A 5 -24.58 50.54 -20.07
C GLN A 5 -23.65 49.63 -19.25
N LYS A 6 -24.07 49.28 -18.03
CA LYS A 6 -23.42 48.24 -17.23
C LYS A 6 -23.84 46.88 -17.77
N ALA A 7 -22.89 46.14 -18.33
CA ALA A 7 -23.09 44.74 -18.69
C ALA A 7 -23.47 43.92 -17.44
N LYS A 8 -24.64 43.28 -17.47
CA LYS A 8 -25.11 42.36 -16.43
C LYS A 8 -24.23 41.11 -16.45
N LYS A 9 -23.41 40.90 -15.42
CA LYS A 9 -22.62 39.67 -15.25
C LYS A 9 -23.57 38.49 -15.07
N ALA A 10 -23.51 37.53 -15.98
CA ALA A 10 -24.18 36.24 -15.84
C ALA A 10 -23.78 35.59 -14.51
N GLY A 11 -24.79 35.16 -13.73
CA GLY A 11 -24.59 34.58 -12.42
C GLY A 11 -23.71 33.34 -12.51
N LYS A 12 -22.49 33.42 -11.96
CA LYS A 12 -21.63 32.24 -11.78
C LYS A 12 -22.38 31.26 -10.87
N ALA A 13 -22.73 30.09 -11.40
CA ALA A 13 -23.23 28.98 -10.62
C ALA A 13 -22.27 28.75 -9.43
N LYS A 14 -22.80 28.76 -8.21
CA LYS A 14 -22.03 28.56 -6.99
C LYS A 14 -21.47 27.14 -7.03
N SER A 15 -20.21 26.98 -7.43
CA SER A 15 -19.52 25.71 -7.35
C SER A 15 -19.38 25.33 -5.88
N VAL A 16 -19.97 24.19 -5.51
CA VAL A 16 -19.82 23.62 -4.18
C VAL A 16 -18.33 23.32 -3.99
N LYS A 17 -17.71 23.95 -2.97
CA LYS A 17 -16.28 23.73 -2.67
C LYS A 17 -16.08 22.25 -2.36
N LYS A 18 -15.09 21.60 -3.00
CA LYS A 18 -14.74 20.16 -2.80
C LYS A 18 -14.58 19.76 -1.33
N THR A 19 -14.31 20.71 -0.44
CA THR A 19 -14.27 20.49 1.02
C THR A 19 -15.63 20.12 1.61
N GLN A 20 -16.74 20.65 1.10
CA GLN A 20 -18.10 20.32 1.59
C GLN A 20 -18.56 18.92 1.16
N LEU A 21 -18.11 18.42 0.01
CA LEU A 21 -18.39 17.04 -0.44
C LEU A 21 -17.61 15.98 0.36
N LYS A 22 -16.43 16.32 0.91
CA LYS A 22 -15.60 15.39 1.69
C LYS A 22 -16.08 15.16 3.12
N VAL A 23 -16.77 16.11 3.74
CA VAL A 23 -17.24 15.94 5.14
C VAL A 23 -18.36 14.91 5.22
N LYS A 24 -19.32 14.91 4.28
CA LYS A 24 -20.45 13.98 4.31
C LYS A 24 -20.04 12.53 4.01
N LYS A 25 -19.00 12.31 3.18
CA LYS A 25 -18.48 10.96 2.91
C LYS A 25 -17.63 10.40 4.07
N ARG A 26 -16.93 11.26 4.81
CA ARG A 26 -16.10 10.81 5.94
C ARG A 26 -16.92 10.38 7.16
N ALA A 27 -18.09 10.98 7.38
CA ALA A 27 -19.00 10.59 8.46
C ALA A 27 -19.72 9.25 8.22
N GLN A 28 -19.96 8.86 6.95
CA GLN A 28 -20.54 7.56 6.64
C GLN A 28 -19.53 6.40 6.61
N GLN A 29 -18.23 6.70 6.50
CA GLN A 29 -17.21 5.65 6.37
C GLN A 29 -16.54 5.28 7.71
N THR A 30 -16.82 6.01 8.79
CA THR A 30 -16.33 5.70 10.15
C THR A 30 -17.27 4.83 10.97
N CYS A 31 -18.44 4.44 10.45
CA CYS A 31 -19.42 3.59 11.14
C CYS A 31 -19.70 2.25 10.41
N GLN A 32 -18.72 1.72 9.68
CA GLN A 32 -18.77 0.35 9.14
C GLN A 32 -17.62 -0.53 9.67
N ASP A 33 -17.18 -0.29 10.90
CA ASP A 33 -16.10 -1.05 11.55
C ASP A 33 -16.61 -1.86 12.76
N SER A 34 -17.82 -2.42 12.65
CA SER A 34 -18.48 -3.13 13.78
C SER A 34 -19.38 -4.30 13.39
N LYS A 35 -19.09 -5.00 12.28
CA LYS A 35 -19.71 -6.31 11.99
C LYS A 35 -18.70 -7.28 11.37
N MET A 36 -17.80 -7.78 12.21
CA MET A 36 -17.24 -9.13 12.11
C MET A 36 -16.69 -9.49 13.49
N ASP A 37 -17.60 -9.49 14.45
CA ASP A 37 -17.47 -10.28 15.67
C ASP A 37 -18.08 -11.65 15.33
N SER A 38 -17.25 -12.52 14.75
CA SER A 38 -17.48 -13.97 14.85
C SER A 38 -16.57 -14.42 15.97
N ALA A 39 -17.14 -14.33 17.17
CA ALA A 39 -16.71 -15.07 18.33
C ALA A 39 -16.66 -16.57 18.00
N GLU A 40 -15.61 -17.20 18.51
CA GLU A 40 -15.57 -18.60 18.94
C GLU A 40 -15.86 -19.66 17.88
N ASP A 41 -14.80 -20.15 17.24
CA ASP A 41 -14.72 -21.57 16.89
C ASP A 41 -13.35 -22.10 17.32
N GLU A 42 -13.39 -22.71 18.50
CA GLU A 42 -12.64 -23.88 18.95
C GLU A 42 -11.19 -24.09 18.49
N VAL A 43 -10.37 -24.28 19.52
CA VAL A 43 -9.16 -25.11 19.56
C VAL A 43 -9.38 -26.45 18.83
N LYS A 44 -9.19 -26.43 17.52
CA LYS A 44 -8.84 -27.57 16.67
C LYS A 44 -7.67 -27.09 15.86
N GLU A 45 -6.70 -27.95 15.61
CA GLU A 45 -5.57 -27.72 14.70
C GLU A 45 -6.05 -27.61 13.25
N GLN A 46 -6.97 -26.67 13.00
CA GLN A 46 -7.53 -26.34 11.72
C GLN A 46 -6.44 -25.56 11.01
N LYS A 47 -5.89 -26.17 9.95
CA LYS A 47 -5.01 -25.52 8.99
C LYS A 47 -5.57 -24.12 8.72
N GLU A 48 -4.86 -23.08 9.15
CA GLU A 48 -5.27 -21.69 8.99
C GLU A 48 -5.80 -21.51 7.56
N THR A 49 -7.02 -21.01 7.42
CA THR A 49 -7.58 -20.81 6.09
C THR A 49 -6.71 -19.78 5.36
N ALA A 50 -6.60 -19.91 4.03
CA ALA A 50 -5.78 -18.98 3.25
C ALA A 50 -6.19 -17.49 3.48
N HIS A 51 -7.44 -17.25 3.86
CA HIS A 51 -7.93 -15.93 4.21
C HIS A 51 -7.34 -15.41 5.53
N GLU A 52 -7.29 -16.24 6.57
CA GLU A 52 -6.72 -15.88 7.88
C GLU A 52 -5.23 -15.59 7.79
N LEU A 53 -4.50 -16.44 7.06
CA LEU A 53 -3.08 -16.24 6.76
C LEU A 53 -2.85 -14.90 6.05
N PHE A 54 -3.69 -14.55 5.07
CA PHE A 54 -3.61 -13.25 4.40
C PHE A 54 -3.90 -12.07 5.34
N ARG A 55 -4.89 -12.19 6.23
CA ARG A 55 -5.21 -11.16 7.23
C ARG A 55 -4.03 -10.94 8.19
N ARG A 56 -3.43 -12.03 8.69
CA ARG A 56 -2.23 -11.98 9.55
C ARG A 56 -1.09 -11.29 8.83
N HIS A 57 -0.75 -11.73 7.61
CA HIS A 57 0.32 -11.13 6.81
C HIS A 57 0.09 -9.65 6.56
N ALA A 58 -1.15 -9.23 6.31
CA ALA A 58 -1.47 -7.82 6.10
C ALA A 58 -1.25 -6.97 7.37
N ALA A 59 -1.64 -7.49 8.55
CA ALA A 59 -1.38 -6.82 9.82
C ALA A 59 0.13 -6.70 10.10
N GLU A 60 0.88 -7.76 9.85
CA GLU A 60 2.33 -7.76 10.00
C GLU A 60 3.03 -6.82 9.01
N ARG A 61 2.58 -6.76 7.77
CA ARG A 61 3.09 -5.79 6.78
C ARG A 61 2.90 -4.36 7.27
N LYS A 62 1.75 -4.03 7.86
CA LYS A 62 1.51 -2.70 8.43
C LYS A 62 2.47 -2.40 9.59
N LYS A 63 2.72 -3.36 10.48
CA LYS A 63 3.68 -3.22 11.60
C LYS A 63 5.09 -2.96 11.08
N VAL A 64 5.60 -3.81 10.20
CA VAL A 64 6.95 -3.66 9.62
C VAL A 64 7.07 -2.37 8.81
N GLN A 65 6.03 -1.98 8.06
CA GLN A 65 6.04 -0.70 7.34
C GLN A 65 6.12 0.50 8.29
N ALA A 66 5.44 0.48 9.43
CA ALA A 66 5.54 1.54 10.43
C ALA A 66 6.98 1.65 10.96
N GLU A 67 7.62 0.53 11.28
CA GLU A 67 9.02 0.47 11.72
C GLU A 67 9.98 0.97 10.62
N VAL A 68 9.79 0.54 9.37
CA VAL A 68 10.60 0.99 8.23
C VAL A 68 10.46 2.49 8.01
N VAL A 69 9.25 3.05 8.16
CA VAL A 69 9.03 4.50 8.07
C VAL A 69 9.78 5.23 9.20
N GLU A 70 9.76 4.69 10.42
CA GLU A 70 10.51 5.25 11.53
C GLU A 70 12.02 5.22 11.29
N LEU A 71 12.57 4.08 10.84
CA LEU A 71 13.99 3.95 10.50
C LEU A 71 14.40 4.88 9.34
N LYS A 72 13.53 5.04 8.33
CA LYS A 72 13.73 6.02 7.25
C LYS A 72 13.75 7.44 7.80
N ARG A 73 12.85 7.77 8.73
CA ARG A 73 12.84 9.09 9.41
C ARG A 73 14.12 9.32 10.19
N GLN A 74 14.62 8.33 10.93
CA GLN A 74 15.90 8.40 11.64
C GLN A 74 17.07 8.62 10.68
N ARG A 75 17.10 7.87 9.57
CA ARG A 75 18.13 7.99 8.52
C ARG A 75 18.16 9.38 7.87
N MET A 76 16.98 9.97 7.65
CA MET A 76 16.86 11.31 7.06
C MET A 76 17.29 12.41 8.02
N LYS A 77 17.11 12.23 9.34
CA LYS A 77 17.56 13.17 10.38
C LYS A 77 19.08 13.21 10.54
N LEU A 78 19.79 12.12 10.23
CA LEU A 78 21.24 12.09 10.35
C LEU A 78 21.91 13.03 9.33
N PRO A 79 22.96 13.78 9.72
CA PRO A 79 23.71 14.62 8.79
C PRO A 79 24.44 13.77 7.73
N LYS A 80 24.70 14.35 6.55
CA LYS A 80 25.43 13.66 5.46
C LYS A 80 26.93 13.55 5.74
N LYS A 81 27.51 14.51 6.47
CA LYS A 81 28.93 14.54 6.86
C LYS A 81 29.08 13.92 8.25
N GLY A 82 30.11 13.10 8.45
CA GLY A 82 30.45 12.49 9.76
C GLY A 82 29.67 11.24 10.16
N GLN A 83 28.42 11.05 9.69
CA GLN A 83 27.55 9.93 10.12
C GLN A 83 27.24 8.92 8.99
N LYS A 84 28.23 8.61 8.13
CA LYS A 84 28.06 7.69 6.99
C LYS A 84 27.74 6.26 7.44
N GLU A 85 28.46 5.76 8.44
CA GLU A 85 28.29 4.39 8.93
C GLU A 85 26.93 4.20 9.63
N ALA A 86 26.47 5.18 10.41
CA ALA A 86 25.15 5.16 11.01
C ALA A 86 24.02 5.11 9.95
N LYS A 87 24.16 5.87 8.84
CA LYS A 87 23.19 5.82 7.74
C LYS A 87 23.19 4.48 7.02
N LYS A 88 24.35 3.88 6.80
CA LYS A 88 24.46 2.53 6.22
C LYS A 88 23.82 1.50 7.14
N ALA A 89 24.13 1.54 8.44
CA ALA A 89 23.55 0.63 9.43
C ALA A 89 22.01 0.69 9.42
N LEU A 90 21.41 1.89 9.39
CA LEU A 90 19.95 2.03 9.24
C LEU A 90 19.45 1.49 7.90
N THR A 91 20.21 1.64 6.83
CA THR A 91 19.85 1.10 5.50
C THR A 91 19.84 -0.43 5.52
N HIS A 92 20.87 -1.06 6.10
CA HIS A 92 20.94 -2.52 6.27
C HIS A 92 19.83 -3.03 7.18
N LYS A 93 19.52 -2.34 8.28
CA LYS A 93 18.39 -2.69 9.16
C LYS A 93 17.04 -2.68 8.44
N ILE A 94 16.79 -1.67 7.60
CA ILE A 94 15.57 -1.61 6.78
C ILE A 94 15.51 -2.80 5.83
N ALA A 95 16.60 -3.10 5.12
CA ALA A 95 16.65 -4.23 4.19
C ALA A 95 16.40 -5.56 4.90
N ALA A 96 17.09 -5.80 6.03
CA ALA A 96 16.95 -7.01 6.82
C ALA A 96 15.51 -7.22 7.35
N LEU A 97 14.83 -6.15 7.79
CA LEU A 97 13.43 -6.25 8.24
C LEU A 97 12.48 -6.64 7.11
N GLU A 98 12.65 -6.05 5.92
CA GLU A 98 11.81 -6.36 4.77
C GLU A 98 12.08 -7.78 4.23
N GLU A 99 13.34 -8.21 4.21
CA GLU A 99 13.76 -9.54 3.78
C GLU A 99 13.26 -10.62 4.73
N ALA A 100 13.51 -10.48 6.04
CA ALA A 100 13.03 -11.43 7.04
C ALA A 100 11.49 -11.53 7.10
N GLN A 101 10.77 -10.46 6.77
CA GLN A 101 9.32 -10.53 6.62
C GLN A 101 8.93 -11.32 5.36
N ARG A 102 9.56 -11.03 4.21
CA ARG A 102 9.27 -11.71 2.95
C ARG A 102 9.55 -13.21 3.04
N GLU A 103 10.67 -13.59 3.64
CA GLU A 103 11.05 -14.99 3.86
C GLU A 103 10.03 -15.73 4.70
N ARG A 104 9.60 -15.16 5.84
CA ARG A 104 8.54 -15.75 6.68
C ARG A 104 7.23 -15.91 5.91
N HIS A 105 6.78 -14.86 5.22
CA HIS A 105 5.54 -14.92 4.44
C HIS A 105 5.63 -15.87 3.24
N ALA A 106 6.82 -16.04 2.66
CA ALA A 106 7.04 -17.02 1.60
C ALA A 106 7.01 -18.45 2.14
N ALA A 107 7.69 -18.72 3.26
CA ALA A 107 7.70 -20.02 3.92
C ALA A 107 6.29 -20.44 4.36
N GLU A 108 5.54 -19.51 4.97
CA GLU A 108 4.16 -19.78 5.41
C GLU A 108 3.21 -20.04 4.22
N ARG A 109 3.36 -19.31 3.11
CA ARG A 109 2.58 -19.57 1.89
C ARG A 109 2.93 -20.90 1.23
N ALA A 110 4.21 -21.27 1.22
CA ALA A 110 4.68 -22.55 0.70
C ALA A 110 4.15 -23.72 1.55
N ALA A 111 4.22 -23.59 2.88
CA ALA A 111 3.69 -24.58 3.81
C ALA A 111 2.16 -24.74 3.70
N ALA A 112 1.44 -23.65 3.45
CA ALA A 112 0.00 -23.66 3.24
C ALA A 112 -0.43 -24.17 1.84
N GLY A 113 0.54 -24.51 0.96
CA GLY A 113 0.24 -24.95 -0.42
C GLY A 113 -0.38 -23.86 -1.30
N VAL A 114 -0.35 -22.59 -0.86
CA VAL A 114 -0.90 -21.43 -1.59
C VAL A 114 0.18 -20.88 -2.54
N ALA A 115 0.92 -21.77 -3.21
CA ALA A 115 1.76 -21.40 -4.32
C ALA A 115 0.84 -21.02 -5.49
N LYS A 116 0.38 -19.76 -5.50
CA LYS A 116 -0.20 -19.18 -6.70
C LYS A 116 0.88 -19.24 -7.76
N VAL A 117 0.64 -20.04 -8.80
CA VAL A 117 1.29 -19.88 -10.10
C VAL A 117 1.24 -18.39 -10.41
N ASP A 118 2.40 -17.74 -10.44
CA ASP A 118 2.50 -16.33 -10.79
C ASP A 118 1.87 -16.14 -12.18
N PRO A 119 0.79 -15.34 -12.35
CA PRO A 119 0.31 -15.00 -13.68
C PRO A 119 1.32 -14.09 -14.43
N SER A 120 2.46 -13.73 -13.83
CA SER A 120 3.57 -13.06 -14.50
C SER A 120 4.54 -14.02 -15.20
N GLY A 121 4.29 -15.33 -15.16
CA GLY A 121 4.97 -16.32 -16.01
C GLY A 121 4.37 -16.41 -17.41
N ALA A 122 4.04 -15.28 -18.04
CA ALA A 122 3.83 -15.28 -19.49
C ALA A 122 5.17 -15.67 -20.13
N PRO A 123 5.23 -16.74 -20.94
CA PRO A 123 6.46 -17.10 -21.62
C PRO A 123 6.91 -15.91 -22.45
N ALA A 124 8.20 -15.58 -22.34
CA ALA A 124 8.85 -14.64 -23.23
C ALA A 124 8.43 -14.99 -24.66
N ALA A 125 7.61 -14.14 -25.26
CA ALA A 125 7.30 -14.22 -26.68
C ALA A 125 8.64 -14.03 -27.39
N ASP A 126 9.14 -15.16 -27.87
CA ASP A 126 10.10 -15.38 -28.91
C ASP A 126 10.13 -14.20 -29.91
N ALA A 127 10.99 -13.22 -29.63
CA ALA A 127 11.35 -12.18 -30.59
C ALA A 127 12.56 -12.69 -31.39
N SER A 128 12.33 -13.78 -32.12
CA SER A 128 13.26 -14.34 -33.10
C SER A 128 12.58 -14.37 -34.46
N SER A 129 12.63 -13.26 -35.19
CA SER A 129 12.65 -13.23 -36.66
C SER A 129 12.83 -11.78 -37.12
N GLY A 130 14.08 -11.32 -37.08
CA GLY A 130 14.56 -10.24 -37.94
C GLY A 130 15.31 -10.89 -39.09
N ASP A 131 14.56 -11.61 -39.93
CA ASP A 131 15.06 -12.21 -41.17
C ASP A 131 15.15 -11.14 -42.27
N GLU A 132 16.29 -11.13 -42.95
CA GLU A 132 16.66 -10.29 -44.07
C GLU A 132 15.62 -10.28 -45.19
N SER A 133 15.45 -9.14 -45.84
CA SER A 133 15.17 -9.08 -47.28
C SER A 133 15.68 -7.75 -47.84
N ILE A 134 16.87 -7.83 -48.44
CA ILE A 134 17.41 -7.14 -49.63
C ILE A 134 16.84 -5.75 -49.97
#